data_AF-A0A2E9V8L3-F1
#
_entry.id   AF-A0A2E9V8L3-F1
#
_cell.length_a   1.000
_cell.length_b   1.000
_cell.length_c   1.000
_cell.angle_alpha   90.00
_cell.angle_beta   90.00
_cell.angle_gamma   90.00
#
_symmetry.space_group_name_H-M   'P 1'
#
loop_
_entity.id
_entity.type
_entity.pdbx_description
1 polymer ?
#
loop_
_entity_poly.entity_id
_entity_poly.type
_entity_poly.pdbx_seq_one_letter_code
_entity_poly.pdbx_strand_id
1 'polypeptide(L)' 'ACEEALKRVIQNYNGNPDFQIGYVAMRKDGEVGAACLKWNFDHLVTKKGRTTLKNVKGLI' A
#
# COMPACT_ATOMS: atom_id res chain seq x y z
N ALA A 1 6.79 1.44 -6.48
CA ALA A 1 5.77 0.75 -7.30
C ALA A 1 4.36 0.99 -6.77
N CYS A 2 4.05 0.58 -5.53
CA CYS A 2 2.72 0.78 -4.93
C CYS A 2 2.29 2.26 -4.86
N GLU A 3 3.20 3.16 -4.47
CA GLU A 3 2.92 4.60 -4.44
C GLU A 3 2.67 5.19 -5.83
N GLU A 4 3.48 4.83 -6.83
CA GLU A 4 3.30 5.32 -8.21
C GLU A 4 1.97 4.86 -8.82
N ALA A 5 1.51 3.66 -8.49
CA ALA A 5 0.19 3.20 -8.88
C ALA A 5 -0.92 4.06 -8.25
N LEU A 6 -0.78 4.42 -6.97
CA LEU A 6 -1.74 5.30 -6.29
C LEU A 6 -1.71 6.73 -6.80
N LYS A 7 -0.53 7.29 -7.10
CA LYS A 7 -0.40 8.64 -7.69
C LYS A 7 -1.14 8.74 -9.02
N ARG A 8 -1.06 7.71 -9.87
CA ARG A 8 -1.83 7.65 -11.12
C ARG A 8 -3.34 7.64 -10.87
N VAL A 9 -3.80 6.90 -9.86
CA VAL A 9 -5.21 6.92 -9.46
C VAL A 9 -5.63 8.30 -8.97
N ILE A 10 -4.85 8.92 -8.07
CA ILE A 10 -5.13 10.28 -7.57
C ILE A 10 -5.26 11.26 -8.74
N GLN A 11 -4.33 11.21 -9.71
CA GLN A 11 -4.39 12.06 -10.90
C GLN A 11 -5.63 11.80 -11.77
N ASN A 12 -6.00 10.54 -11.97
CA ASN A 12 -7.16 10.15 -12.78
C ASN A 12 -8.51 10.54 -12.15
N TYR A 13 -8.57 10.75 -10.83
CA TYR A 13 -9.77 11.13 -10.08
C TYR A 13 -9.70 12.56 -9.54
N ASN A 14 -9.01 13.45 -10.27
CA ASN A 14 -8.91 14.89 -9.96
C ASN A 14 -8.43 15.18 -8.52
N GLY A 15 -7.58 14.32 -7.96
CA GLY A 15 -7.00 14.51 -6.63
C GLY A 15 -7.86 14.03 -5.46
N ASN A 16 -9.16 13.76 -5.67
CA ASN A 16 -10.07 13.41 -4.57
C ASN A 16 -10.95 12.18 -4.89
N PRO A 17 -10.35 10.98 -5.04
CA PRO A 17 -11.10 9.73 -5.18
C PRO A 17 -11.94 9.46 -3.92
N ASP A 18 -13.20 9.03 -4.07
CA ASP A 18 -14.09 8.71 -2.94
C ASP A 18 -14.05 7.24 -2.50
N PHE A 19 -12.92 6.58 -2.73
CA PHE A 19 -12.74 5.17 -2.39
C PHE A 19 -11.36 4.95 -1.77
N GLN A 20 -11.16 3.77 -1.20
CA GLN A 20 -9.90 3.33 -0.63
C GLN A 20 -9.22 2.33 -1.57
N ILE A 21 -7.89 2.42 -1.70
CA ILE A 21 -7.07 1.41 -2.37
C ILE A 21 -5.88 1.08 -1.48
N GLY A 22 -5.64 -0.21 -1.25
CA GLY A 22 -4.41 -0.71 -0.62
C GLY A 22 -3.68 -1.65 -1.58
N TYR A 23 -2.37 -1.47 -1.70
CA TYR A 23 -1.49 -2.38 -2.42
C TYR A 23 -0.51 -3.04 -1.45
N VAL A 24 -0.33 -4.34 -1.59
CA VAL A 24 0.79 -5.10 -1.02
C VAL A 24 1.50 -5.78 -2.17
N ALA A 25 2.80 -5.58 -2.28
CA ALA A 25 3.62 -6.16 -3.33
C ALA A 25 4.86 -6.80 -2.72
N MET A 26 5.31 -7.87 -3.36
CA MET A 26 6.52 -8.59 -2.97
C MET A 26 7.45 -8.73 -4.17
N ARG A 27 8.73 -8.46 -3.95
CA ARG A 27 9.80 -8.66 -4.94
C ARG A 27 10.30 -10.11 -4.86
N LYS A 28 10.97 -10.58 -5.92
CA LYS A 28 11.53 -11.94 -5.97
C LYS A 28 12.59 -12.22 -4.89
N ASP A 29 13.25 -11.18 -4.37
CA ASP A 29 14.19 -11.27 -3.24
C ASP A 29 13.50 -11.28 -1.87
N GLY A 30 12.17 -11.21 -1.84
CA GLY A 30 11.37 -11.25 -0.62
C GLY A 30 11.36 -9.94 0.17
N GLU A 31 11.69 -8.81 -0.47
CA GLU A 31 11.30 -7.49 0.03
C GLU A 31 9.79 -7.28 -0.19
N VAL A 32 9.12 -6.75 0.83
CA VAL A 32 7.67 -6.47 0.80
C VAL A 32 7.48 -4.97 0.92
N GLY A 33 6.69 -4.40 0.01
CA GLY A 33 6.27 -3.01 0.03
C GLY A 33 4.75 -2.91 0.04
N ALA A 34 4.22 -1.86 0.65
CA ALA A 34 2.80 -1.60 0.67
C ALA A 34 2.52 -0.09 0.64
N ALA A 35 1.39 0.31 0.09
CA ALA A 35 0.93 1.69 0.06
C ALA A 35 -0.60 1.70 0.09
N CYS A 36 -1.22 2.71 0.71
CA CYS A 36 -2.66 2.91 0.63
C CYS A 36 -3.05 4.34 0.29
N LEU A 37 -4.25 4.51 -0.23
CA LEU A 37 -4.75 5.78 -0.73
C LEU A 37 -5.19 6.69 0.42
N LYS A 38 -6.14 6.22 1.24
CA LYS A 38 -6.73 6.96 2.35
C LYS A 38 -6.33 6.38 3.71
N TRP A 39 -6.52 7.17 4.77
CA TRP A 39 -6.51 6.70 6.18
C TRP A 39 -5.27 5.87 6.54
N ASN A 40 -5.49 4.62 6.98
CA ASN A 40 -4.47 3.65 7.30
C ASN A 40 -4.85 2.30 6.70
N PHE A 41 -3.84 1.50 6.40
CA PHE A 41 -3.99 0.13 5.95
C PHE A 41 -2.98 -0.76 6.65
N ASP A 42 -3.50 -1.68 7.46
CA ASP A 42 -2.70 -2.66 8.19
C ASP A 42 -2.60 -3.95 7.41
N HIS A 43 -1.40 -4.54 7.40
CA HIS A 43 -1.16 -5.85 6.81
C HIS A 43 -0.13 -6.64 7.61
N LEU A 44 -0.17 -7.96 7.47
CA LEU A 44 0.78 -8.87 8.11
C LEU A 44 1.83 -9.32 7.11
N VAL A 45 3.08 -9.35 7.53
CA VAL A 45 4.18 -9.96 6.77
C VAL A 45 4.74 -11.10 7.59
N THR A 46 4.67 -12.31 7.02
CA THR A 46 5.29 -13.51 7.60
C THR A 46 6.55 -13.86 6.84
N LYS A 47 7.70 -13.80 7.51
CA LYS A 47 9.01 -14.14 6.92
C LYS A 47 9.74 -15.10 7.85
N LYS A 48 10.13 -16.27 7.31
CA LYS A 48 10.84 -17.34 8.07
C LYS A 48 10.13 -17.71 9.39
N GLY A 49 8.80 -17.85 9.34
CA GLY A 49 7.99 -18.23 10.51
C GLY A 49 7.74 -17.11 11.53
N ARG A 50 8.23 -15.88 11.29
CA ARG A 50 7.93 -14.71 12.12
C ARG A 50 6.92 -13.80 11.43
N THR A 51 5.84 -13.49 12.12
CA THR A 51 4.80 -12.56 11.64
C THR A 51 5.02 -11.18 12.24
N THR A 52 4.88 -10.14 11.43
CA THR A 52 4.96 -8.74 11.88
C THR A 52 3.80 -7.95 11.31
N LEU A 53 3.11 -7.19 12.17
CA LEU A 53 2.11 -6.22 11.77
C LEU A 53 2.80 -4.98 11.20
N LYS A 54 2.36 -4.58 10.01
CA LYS A 54 2.85 -3.41 9.29
C LYS A 54 1.69 -2.47 9.03
N ASN A 55 1.84 -1.25 9.50
CA ASN A 55 0.89 -0.16 9.27
C ASN A 55 1.40 0.71 8.12
N VAL A 56 0.48 1.10 7.25
CA VAL A 56 0.72 1.99 6.12
C VAL A 56 -0.22 3.18 6.26
N LYS A 57 0.32 4.39 6.17
CA LYS A 57 -0.47 5.62 6.14
C LYS A 57 -0.90 5.93 4.71
N GLY A 58 -2.12 6.46 4.59
CA GLY A 58 -2.68 6.94 3.33
C GLY A 58 -1.85 8.06 2.73
N LEU A 59 -1.82 8.10 1.39
CA LEU A 59 -1.20 9.19 0.65
C LEU A 59 -2.03 10.49 0.70
N ILE A 60 -3.35 10.37 0.91
CA ILE A 60 -4.30 11.49 0.99
C ILE A 60 -5.33 11.30 2.11
#